data_AF-A0A7S7QYI5-F1
#
_entry.id   AF-A0A7S7QYI5-F1
#
_cell.length_a   1.000
_cell.length_b   1.000
_cell.length_c   1.000
_cell.angle_alpha   90.00
_cell.angle_beta   90.00
_cell.angle_gamma   90.00
#
_symmetry.space_group_name_H-M   'P 1'
#
loop_
_entity.id
_entity.type
_entity.pdbx_description
1 polymer ?
#
loop_
_entity_poly.entity_id
_entity_poly.type
_entity_poly.pdbx_seq_one_letter_code
_entity_poly.pdbx_strand_id
1 'polypeptide(L)'
;MRELEQVHQPRERKQYLPPFPGFEKVFGVRIARGAAASRILLSQDLDREIEASEKPHVVLAEALTRALFALRNARDSFDIVVILLKESWSRAFRGPPGDDFDLHDYVKAYAASEGICVQFLREDSALNYYCRCSVAWRLGIALYTKAGGTPWVLADVEPGTAFIGIDYALRAGGESAQRFAICCSQVFDAEGSGLEFVAYEADGVHMFGKNPYLRRDQMLKVMARSLAIYQRKHSGDPPRRIVVHKNTEFRSDEVEGVFDALPNADSIELVHVQQSCGWRGVLIAGPQRPHGYPCQRGTTFQLGPHEALLWTQGNLPAVAKGKDYYKEGKGTPEPLLLVRHAGLGAIDDLCRETLALTKMDWNNDGPYDRLPVTLNFAGTLATIVKRMPKLQPHSYPVRLFM
;
A
#
# COMPACT_ATOMS: atom_id res chain seq x y z
N MET A 1 8.51 22.77 -4.74
CA MET A 1 7.58 23.76 -4.16
C MET A 1 7.04 24.71 -5.21
N ARG A 2 7.78 25.73 -5.70
CA ARG A 2 7.24 26.65 -6.74
C ARG A 2 6.72 25.91 -7.97
N GLU A 3 7.44 24.88 -8.40
CA GLU A 3 7.01 24.02 -9.51
C GLU A 3 5.65 23.35 -9.28
N LEU A 4 5.33 22.94 -8.05
CA LEU A 4 4.06 22.29 -7.72
C LEU A 4 2.89 23.26 -7.71
N GLU A 5 3.12 24.57 -7.75
CA GLU A 5 2.04 25.55 -7.88
C GLU A 5 1.80 25.98 -9.34
N GLN A 6 2.58 25.44 -10.28
CA GLN A 6 2.48 25.76 -11.70
C GLN A 6 1.60 24.75 -12.45
N VAL A 7 1.07 25.20 -13.59
CA VAL A 7 0.34 24.34 -14.51
C VAL A 7 1.32 23.49 -15.31
N HIS A 8 1.10 22.16 -15.34
CA HIS A 8 1.91 21.23 -16.14
C HIS A 8 1.05 20.44 -17.11
N GLN A 9 1.53 20.30 -18.34
CA GLN A 9 0.87 19.51 -19.39
C GLN A 9 1.46 18.11 -19.48
N PRO A 10 0.64 17.06 -19.71
CA PRO A 10 1.11 15.69 -19.82
C PRO A 10 1.97 15.48 -21.07
N ARG A 11 3.19 14.96 -20.89
CA ARG A 11 4.07 14.53 -21.98
C ARG A 11 3.95 13.04 -22.29
N GLU A 12 3.41 12.28 -21.36
CA GLU A 12 3.19 10.83 -21.44
C GLU A 12 1.77 10.49 -21.01
N ARG A 13 1.35 9.25 -21.26
CA ARG A 13 0.05 8.70 -20.77
C ARG A 13 -1.14 9.62 -21.08
N LYS A 14 -1.06 10.31 -22.24
CA LYS A 14 -1.99 11.36 -22.69
C LYS A 14 -3.44 10.86 -22.82
N GLN A 15 -3.63 9.54 -22.86
CA GLN A 15 -4.93 8.90 -22.84
C GLN A 15 -5.70 9.20 -21.55
N TYR A 16 -5.01 9.27 -20.39
CA TYR A 16 -5.67 9.35 -19.09
C TYR A 16 -5.09 10.37 -18.11
N LEU A 17 -3.83 10.78 -18.26
CA LEU A 17 -3.20 11.73 -17.34
C LEU A 17 -3.72 13.15 -17.63
N PRO A 18 -4.49 13.78 -16.73
CA PRO A 18 -4.96 15.16 -16.94
C PRO A 18 -3.83 16.17 -16.74
N PRO A 19 -3.94 17.40 -17.28
CA PRO A 19 -3.06 18.50 -16.91
C PRO A 19 -3.11 18.74 -15.40
N PHE A 20 -1.95 18.99 -14.79
CA PHE A 20 -1.86 19.34 -13.37
C PHE A 20 -2.06 20.86 -13.23
N PRO A 21 -3.12 21.36 -12.57
CA PRO A 21 -3.45 22.78 -12.54
C PRO A 21 -2.70 23.59 -11.46
N GLY A 22 -1.95 22.93 -10.59
CA GLY A 22 -1.32 23.52 -9.40
C GLY A 22 -1.84 22.87 -8.11
N PHE A 23 -0.98 22.69 -7.11
CA PHE A 23 -1.28 21.94 -5.89
C PHE A 23 -2.44 22.54 -5.11
N GLU A 24 -2.45 23.85 -4.90
CA GLU A 24 -3.56 24.54 -4.20
C GLU A 24 -4.90 24.34 -4.91
N LYS A 25 -4.93 24.35 -6.25
CA LYS A 25 -6.16 24.16 -7.01
C LYS A 25 -6.69 22.72 -6.94
N VAL A 26 -5.80 21.74 -6.88
CA VAL A 26 -6.18 20.33 -6.79
C VAL A 26 -6.65 19.97 -5.39
N PHE A 27 -5.90 20.39 -4.37
CA PHE A 27 -6.07 19.89 -3.00
C PHE A 27 -6.70 20.90 -2.03
N GLY A 28 -6.95 22.14 -2.46
CA GLY A 28 -7.54 23.19 -1.62
C GLY A 28 -6.64 23.71 -0.50
N VAL A 29 -5.37 23.31 -0.47
CA VAL A 29 -4.38 23.68 0.55
C VAL A 29 -3.05 24.07 -0.09
N ARG A 30 -2.29 24.95 0.56
CA ARG A 30 -0.99 25.45 0.07
C ARG A 30 0.18 24.67 0.65
N ILE A 31 1.23 24.49 -0.14
CA ILE A 31 2.51 23.98 0.38
C ILE A 31 3.28 25.14 1.04
N ALA A 32 3.52 25.03 2.34
CA ALA A 32 4.37 25.96 3.09
C ALA A 32 5.77 25.35 3.34
N ARG A 33 6.77 26.23 3.44
CA ARG A 33 8.09 25.83 3.93
C ARG A 33 8.04 25.74 5.46
N GLY A 34 8.54 24.64 6.00
CA GLY A 34 8.78 24.54 7.44
C GLY A 34 9.71 25.63 7.98
N ALA A 35 9.59 25.88 9.28
CA ALA A 35 10.39 26.84 10.03
C ALA A 35 11.90 26.54 9.93
N ALA A 36 12.75 27.49 10.30
CA ALA A 36 14.21 27.28 10.25
C ALA A 36 14.65 26.08 11.12
N ALA A 37 13.99 25.87 12.27
CA ALA A 37 14.23 24.74 13.16
C ALA A 37 13.89 23.37 12.56
N SER A 38 13.06 23.31 11.51
CA SER A 38 12.69 22.07 10.81
C SER A 38 13.58 21.78 9.60
N ARG A 39 14.74 22.43 9.50
CA ARG A 39 15.71 22.25 8.39
C ARG A 39 17.02 21.74 8.95
N ILE A 40 17.40 20.55 8.51
CA ILE A 40 18.69 19.96 8.83
C ILE A 40 19.55 19.98 7.57
N LEU A 41 20.72 20.59 7.67
CA LEU A 41 21.79 20.42 6.70
C LEU A 41 22.64 19.25 7.15
N LEU A 42 22.82 18.26 6.27
CA LEU A 42 23.73 17.15 6.53
C LEU A 42 25.19 17.65 6.50
N SER A 43 26.08 16.89 7.14
CA SER A 43 27.52 17.22 7.19
C SER A 43 28.09 17.45 5.78
N GLN A 44 28.97 18.45 5.65
CA GLN A 44 29.67 18.72 4.39
C GLN A 44 30.64 17.59 4.02
N ASP A 45 31.12 16.83 5.02
CA ASP A 45 32.01 15.70 4.81
C ASP A 45 31.28 14.39 4.46
N LEU A 46 29.93 14.37 4.51
CA LEU A 46 29.14 13.15 4.29
C LEU A 46 29.43 12.51 2.93
N ASP A 47 29.63 13.30 1.88
CA ASP A 47 29.97 12.78 0.55
C ASP A 47 31.28 11.98 0.60
N ARG A 48 32.31 12.50 1.29
CA ARG A 48 33.61 11.86 1.47
C ARG A 48 33.53 10.65 2.38
N GLU A 49 32.77 10.74 3.47
CA GLU A 49 32.56 9.63 4.41
C GLU A 49 31.87 8.44 3.72
N ILE A 50 30.84 8.73 2.91
CA ILE A 50 30.17 7.72 2.10
C ILE A 50 31.17 7.10 1.13
N GLU A 51 32.00 7.91 0.45
CA GLU A 51 32.96 7.46 -0.56
C GLU A 51 34.14 6.63 0.01
N ALA A 52 34.61 6.96 1.21
CA ALA A 52 35.73 6.27 1.85
C ALA A 52 35.32 5.00 2.63
N SER A 53 34.04 4.89 3.02
CA SER A 53 33.57 3.77 3.85
C SER A 53 33.36 2.47 3.07
N GLU A 54 33.76 1.34 3.66
CA GLU A 54 33.42 0.00 3.19
C GLU A 54 31.93 -0.34 3.38
N LYS A 55 31.23 0.40 4.26
CA LYS A 55 29.79 0.26 4.54
C LYS A 55 29.06 1.59 4.29
N PRO A 56 29.00 2.07 3.03
CA PRO A 56 28.43 3.37 2.70
C PRO A 56 26.95 3.50 3.10
N HIS A 57 26.21 2.39 3.03
CA HIS A 57 24.80 2.32 3.40
C HIS A 57 24.56 2.61 4.89
N VAL A 58 25.45 2.15 5.79
CA VAL A 58 25.36 2.45 7.23
C VAL A 58 25.63 3.93 7.48
N VAL A 59 26.68 4.49 6.87
CA VAL A 59 27.05 5.91 7.04
C VAL A 59 25.88 6.83 6.68
N LEU A 60 25.28 6.61 5.51
CA LEU A 60 24.14 7.41 5.07
C LEU A 60 22.90 7.18 5.95
N ALA A 61 22.62 5.92 6.31
CA ALA A 61 21.48 5.61 7.18
C ALA A 61 21.59 6.32 8.52
N GLU A 62 22.74 6.27 9.18
CA GLU A 62 22.98 6.96 10.44
C GLU A 62 22.91 8.48 10.31
N ALA A 63 23.42 9.05 9.22
CA ALA A 63 23.31 10.50 8.98
C ALA A 63 21.84 10.93 8.87
N LEU A 64 21.01 10.15 8.16
CA LEU A 64 19.59 10.42 8.01
C LEU A 64 18.81 10.19 9.31
N THR A 65 19.10 9.14 10.08
CA THR A 65 18.41 8.89 11.35
C THR A 65 18.78 9.93 12.41
N ARG A 66 20.05 10.38 12.47
CA ARG A 66 20.46 11.51 13.33
C ARG A 66 19.70 12.80 12.97
N ALA A 67 19.54 13.07 11.69
CA ALA A 67 18.79 14.24 11.22
C ALA A 67 17.29 14.15 11.60
N LEU A 68 16.68 12.98 11.41
CA LEU A 68 15.28 12.75 11.80
C LEU A 68 15.08 12.83 13.32
N PHE A 69 16.03 12.30 14.10
CA PHE A 69 16.02 12.42 15.56
C PHE A 69 16.05 13.88 16.03
N ALA A 70 16.88 14.71 15.40
CA ALA A 70 16.96 16.14 15.72
C ALA A 70 15.63 16.87 15.44
N LEU A 71 14.92 16.47 14.37
CA LEU A 71 13.63 17.04 14.01
C LEU A 71 12.50 16.71 14.99
N ARG A 72 12.67 15.70 15.85
CA ARG A 72 11.69 15.35 16.88
C ARG A 72 11.36 16.53 17.80
N ASN A 73 12.35 17.37 18.12
CA ASN A 73 12.15 18.54 18.98
C ASN A 73 11.33 19.66 18.32
N ALA A 74 11.09 19.56 17.02
CA ALA A 74 10.30 20.51 16.23
C ALA A 74 9.09 19.83 15.57
N ARG A 75 8.61 18.71 16.13
CA ARG A 75 7.60 17.84 15.49
C ARG A 75 6.31 18.58 15.11
N ASP A 76 5.89 19.55 15.90
CA ASP A 76 4.65 20.32 15.67
C ASP A 76 4.83 21.45 14.63
N SER A 77 6.04 21.64 14.11
CA SER A 77 6.34 22.69 13.12
C SER A 77 6.30 22.23 11.66
N PHE A 78 6.04 20.94 11.42
CA PHE A 78 5.98 20.36 10.08
C PHE A 78 5.06 19.13 10.02
N ASP A 79 4.49 18.89 8.84
CA ASP A 79 3.72 17.67 8.56
C ASP A 79 4.59 16.57 7.93
N ILE A 80 5.54 16.97 7.07
CA ILE A 80 6.31 16.06 6.21
C ILE A 80 7.77 16.51 6.14
N VAL A 81 8.69 15.55 6.25
CA VAL A 81 10.11 15.75 5.99
C VAL A 81 10.45 15.31 4.57
N VAL A 82 10.93 16.23 3.74
CA VAL A 82 11.41 15.90 2.40
C VAL A 82 12.91 15.63 2.45
N ILE A 83 13.32 14.43 2.05
CA ILE A 83 14.72 13.99 2.02
C ILE A 83 15.20 14.00 0.58
N LEU A 84 16.17 14.87 0.28
CA LEU A 84 16.83 14.90 -1.02
C LEU A 84 18.00 13.91 -1.02
N LEU A 85 17.98 12.96 -1.95
CA LEU A 85 19.04 12.00 -2.16
C LEU A 85 19.81 12.33 -3.44
N LYS A 86 21.13 12.50 -3.29
CA LYS A 86 22.03 12.75 -4.42
C LYS A 86 22.27 11.47 -5.22
N GLU A 87 22.51 11.62 -6.51
CA GLU A 87 22.88 10.48 -7.38
C GLU A 87 24.21 9.83 -6.95
N SER A 88 25.16 10.65 -6.47
CA SER A 88 26.46 10.19 -5.96
C SER A 88 26.36 9.24 -4.75
N TRP A 89 25.22 9.22 -4.06
CA TRP A 89 24.97 8.33 -2.92
C TRP A 89 24.38 6.97 -3.29
N SER A 90 24.19 6.68 -4.59
CA SER A 90 23.55 5.44 -5.06
C SER A 90 24.12 4.16 -4.46
N ARG A 91 25.44 4.10 -4.25
CA ARG A 91 26.14 2.97 -3.59
C ARG A 91 25.73 2.73 -2.13
N ALA A 92 25.13 3.73 -1.48
CA ALA A 92 24.66 3.67 -0.10
C ALA A 92 23.17 3.27 0.00
N PHE A 93 22.46 3.08 -1.12
CA PHE A 93 21.02 2.80 -1.07
C PHE A 93 20.70 1.34 -0.75
N ARG A 94 21.64 0.42 -1.00
CA ARG A 94 21.49 -1.03 -0.77
C ARG A 94 22.71 -1.58 -0.04
N GLY A 95 22.50 -2.63 0.75
CA GLY A 95 23.59 -3.40 1.35
C GLY A 95 24.41 -4.19 0.32
N PRO A 96 25.56 -4.75 0.71
CA PRO A 96 26.33 -5.65 -0.13
C PRO A 96 25.54 -6.93 -0.46
N PRO A 97 25.94 -7.71 -1.48
CA PRO A 97 25.29 -8.99 -1.79
C PRO A 97 25.20 -9.92 -0.57
N GLY A 98 24.01 -10.40 -0.26
CA GLY A 98 23.73 -11.22 0.94
C GLY A 98 23.18 -10.43 2.13
N ASP A 99 23.26 -9.10 2.10
CA ASP A 99 22.58 -8.20 3.02
C ASP A 99 21.22 -7.77 2.41
N ASP A 100 20.15 -7.82 3.20
CA ASP A 100 18.81 -7.42 2.76
C ASP A 100 18.51 -5.93 3.01
N PHE A 101 19.53 -5.16 3.44
CA PHE A 101 19.45 -3.73 3.69
C PHE A 101 18.96 -2.95 2.47
N ASP A 102 17.97 -2.09 2.72
CA ASP A 102 17.63 -1.00 1.83
C ASP A 102 17.32 0.27 2.63
N LEU A 103 17.95 1.35 2.18
CA LEU A 103 17.93 2.66 2.84
C LEU A 103 16.52 3.21 2.95
N HIS A 104 15.71 3.02 1.91
CA HIS A 104 14.35 3.56 1.85
C HIS A 104 13.49 2.95 2.97
N ASP A 105 13.41 1.63 3.06
CA ASP A 105 12.56 1.00 4.07
C ASP A 105 13.18 1.13 5.47
N TYR A 106 14.52 1.15 5.60
CA TYR A 106 15.19 1.39 6.88
C TYR A 106 14.84 2.77 7.46
N VAL A 107 14.99 3.83 6.65
CA VAL A 107 14.71 5.20 7.09
C VAL A 107 13.20 5.39 7.30
N LYS A 108 12.34 4.77 6.49
CA LYS A 108 10.88 4.77 6.73
C LYS A 108 10.52 4.09 8.04
N ALA A 109 11.08 2.91 8.32
CA ALA A 109 10.88 2.19 9.57
C ALA A 109 11.28 3.05 10.79
N TYR A 110 12.42 3.71 10.71
CA TYR A 110 12.87 4.65 11.74
C TYR A 110 11.93 5.86 11.88
N ALA A 111 11.63 6.55 10.78
CA ALA A 111 10.76 7.73 10.78
C ALA A 111 9.36 7.42 11.31
N ALA A 112 8.79 6.27 10.95
CA ALA A 112 7.50 5.81 11.46
C ALA A 112 7.51 5.59 12.98
N SER A 113 8.62 5.07 13.54
CA SER A 113 8.76 4.91 14.99
C SER A 113 8.81 6.24 15.75
N GLU A 114 9.26 7.31 15.09
CA GLU A 114 9.25 8.69 15.60
C GLU A 114 7.96 9.46 15.21
N GLY A 115 7.01 8.81 14.54
CA GLY A 115 5.78 9.44 14.06
C GLY A 115 5.99 10.53 12.99
N ILE A 116 7.07 10.44 12.23
CA ILE A 116 7.47 11.40 11.18
C ILE A 116 7.14 10.83 9.79
N CYS A 117 6.35 11.56 8.99
CA CYS A 117 6.15 11.26 7.58
C CYS A 117 7.37 11.72 6.76
N VAL A 118 7.96 10.83 5.96
CA VAL A 118 9.09 11.17 5.07
C VAL A 118 8.72 11.04 3.59
N GLN A 119 9.26 11.93 2.75
CA GLN A 119 9.15 11.86 1.30
C GLN A 119 10.54 11.96 0.67
N PHE A 120 10.99 10.89 0.02
CA PHE A 120 12.24 10.90 -0.73
C PHE A 120 12.07 11.60 -2.08
N LEU A 121 13.05 12.41 -2.43
CA LEU A 121 13.25 12.94 -3.78
C LEU A 121 14.67 12.59 -4.21
N ARG A 122 14.83 11.94 -5.36
CA ARG A 122 16.15 11.63 -5.92
C ARG A 122 16.41 12.49 -7.16
N GLU A 123 17.67 12.86 -7.36
CA GLU A 123 18.11 13.66 -8.50
C GLU A 123 17.89 12.91 -9.83
N ASP A 124 18.29 11.64 -9.88
CA ASP A 124 18.22 10.74 -11.05
C ASP A 124 16.78 10.38 -11.50
N SER A 125 15.77 10.71 -10.71
CA SER A 125 14.37 10.34 -10.98
C SER A 125 13.45 11.55 -10.87
N ALA A 126 12.87 11.82 -9.69
CA ALA A 126 11.82 12.82 -9.53
C ALA A 126 12.23 14.23 -9.99
N LEU A 127 13.49 14.62 -9.82
CA LEU A 127 13.96 15.95 -10.23
C LEU A 127 14.25 16.04 -11.73
N ASN A 128 14.83 15.00 -12.33
CA ASN A 128 15.21 14.99 -13.75
C ASN A 128 14.17 14.32 -14.68
N TYR A 129 13.03 13.85 -14.15
CA TYR A 129 12.02 13.18 -14.97
C TYR A 129 11.42 14.11 -16.03
N TYR A 130 11.35 13.63 -17.28
CA TYR A 130 10.99 14.42 -18.45
C TYR A 130 9.54 14.93 -18.46
N CYS A 131 8.60 14.21 -17.83
CA CYS A 131 7.21 14.60 -17.70
C CYS A 131 6.94 15.22 -16.32
N ARG A 132 7.06 16.55 -16.23
CA ARG A 132 6.82 17.29 -14.98
C ARG A 132 5.38 17.18 -14.47
N CYS A 133 4.41 17.01 -15.38
CA CYS A 133 3.02 16.72 -15.01
C CYS A 133 2.89 15.41 -14.21
N SER A 134 3.55 14.33 -14.64
CA SER A 134 3.56 13.06 -13.90
C SER A 134 4.19 13.21 -12.52
N VAL A 135 5.29 13.96 -12.42
CA VAL A 135 5.93 14.23 -11.13
C VAL A 135 5.01 15.05 -10.24
N ALA A 136 4.36 16.08 -10.77
CA ALA A 136 3.46 16.96 -10.02
C ALA A 136 2.24 16.20 -9.48
N TRP A 137 1.61 15.33 -10.28
CA TRP A 137 0.52 14.47 -9.79
C TRP A 137 0.98 13.50 -8.71
N ARG A 138 2.03 12.70 -8.97
CA ARG A 138 2.51 11.70 -8.01
C ARG A 138 3.00 12.33 -6.70
N LEU A 139 3.83 13.36 -6.81
CA LEU A 139 4.35 14.07 -5.63
C LEU A 139 3.24 14.84 -4.92
N GLY A 140 2.30 15.43 -5.65
CA GLY A 140 1.16 16.14 -5.09
C GLY A 140 0.28 15.22 -4.24
N ILE A 141 -0.14 14.08 -4.80
CA ILE A 141 -0.94 13.08 -4.08
C ILE A 141 -0.15 12.58 -2.85
N ALA A 142 1.13 12.22 -3.03
CA ALA A 142 1.95 11.72 -1.92
C ALA A 142 2.09 12.74 -0.78
N LEU A 143 2.32 14.02 -1.08
CA LEU A 143 2.41 15.07 -0.06
C LEU A 143 1.06 15.30 0.62
N TYR A 144 -0.03 15.44 -0.14
CA TYR A 144 -1.36 15.66 0.43
C TYR A 144 -1.77 14.53 1.38
N THR A 145 -1.59 13.28 0.96
CA THR A 145 -1.88 12.10 1.77
C THR A 145 -1.00 12.00 3.02
N LYS A 146 0.31 12.30 2.89
CA LYS A 146 1.23 12.29 4.03
C LYS A 146 0.95 13.38 5.06
N ALA A 147 0.39 14.50 4.63
CA ALA A 147 -0.13 15.54 5.53
C ALA A 147 -1.46 15.12 6.22
N GLY A 148 -2.11 14.04 5.76
CA GLY A 148 -3.37 13.55 6.32
C GLY A 148 -4.61 13.87 5.47
N GLY A 149 -4.43 14.38 4.26
CA GLY A 149 -5.53 14.54 3.32
C GLY A 149 -5.98 13.20 2.71
N THR A 150 -7.25 13.13 2.32
CA THR A 150 -7.82 11.99 1.60
C THR A 150 -8.01 12.39 0.13
N PRO A 151 -7.18 11.89 -0.82
CA PRO A 151 -7.18 12.41 -2.19
C PRO A 151 -8.39 11.95 -3.01
N TRP A 152 -8.91 10.75 -2.74
CA TRP A 152 -10.18 10.25 -3.28
C TRP A 152 -10.70 9.09 -2.43
N VAL A 153 -11.97 8.77 -2.61
CA VAL A 153 -12.69 7.65 -1.97
C VAL A 153 -13.47 6.87 -3.02
N LEU A 154 -13.97 5.69 -2.67
CA LEU A 154 -14.86 4.94 -3.55
C LEU A 154 -16.26 5.56 -3.53
N ALA A 155 -16.89 5.71 -4.69
CA ALA A 155 -18.22 6.33 -4.79
C ALA A 155 -19.35 5.41 -4.31
N ASP A 156 -19.25 4.11 -4.60
CA ASP A 156 -20.32 3.14 -4.39
C ASP A 156 -19.86 2.03 -3.43
N VAL A 157 -19.86 2.32 -2.13
CA VAL A 157 -19.58 1.35 -1.06
C VAL A 157 -20.66 1.44 0.00
N GLU A 158 -21.12 0.29 0.49
CA GLU A 158 -22.12 0.21 1.55
C GLU A 158 -21.59 0.84 2.86
N PRO A 159 -22.28 1.84 3.43
CA PRO A 159 -21.89 2.44 4.71
C PRO A 159 -21.80 1.41 5.84
N GLY A 160 -20.86 1.60 6.76
CA GLY A 160 -20.62 0.64 7.84
C GLY A 160 -19.86 -0.62 7.40
N THR A 161 -19.30 -0.63 6.18
CA THR A 161 -18.41 -1.71 5.71
C THR A 161 -16.96 -1.41 6.10
N ALA A 162 -16.30 -2.41 6.69
CA ALA A 162 -14.86 -2.42 6.94
C ALA A 162 -14.17 -3.48 6.06
N PHE A 163 -13.21 -3.06 5.26
CA PHE A 163 -12.33 -3.94 4.51
C PHE A 163 -11.03 -4.14 5.27
N ILE A 164 -10.64 -5.40 5.44
CA ILE A 164 -9.46 -5.79 6.20
C ILE A 164 -8.51 -6.57 5.28
N GLY A 165 -7.30 -6.07 5.09
CA GLY A 165 -6.25 -6.80 4.37
C GLY A 165 -5.25 -7.43 5.31
N ILE A 166 -5.01 -8.73 5.16
CA ILE A 166 -4.03 -9.49 5.96
C ILE A 166 -2.90 -10.00 5.07
N ASP A 167 -1.68 -9.61 5.41
CA ASP A 167 -0.45 -10.18 4.85
C ASP A 167 0.57 -10.45 5.98
N TYR A 168 1.54 -11.30 5.68
CA TYR A 168 2.50 -11.84 6.63
C TYR A 168 3.92 -11.52 6.20
N ALA A 169 4.69 -10.93 7.10
CA ALA A 169 6.15 -10.92 7.01
C ALA A 169 6.73 -12.00 7.91
N LEU A 170 7.63 -12.82 7.38
CA LEU A 170 8.43 -13.73 8.19
C LEU A 170 9.71 -13.00 8.61
N ARG A 171 9.91 -12.84 9.92
CA ARG A 171 11.20 -12.43 10.48
C ARG A 171 11.92 -13.68 10.97
N ALA A 172 13.17 -13.85 10.56
CA ALA A 172 14.03 -14.84 11.20
C ALA A 172 14.29 -14.35 12.64
N GLY A 173 13.90 -15.14 13.64
CA GLY A 173 14.53 -15.01 14.96
C GLY A 173 16.04 -15.17 14.83
N GLY A 174 16.81 -14.68 15.81
CA GLY A 174 18.26 -14.91 15.87
C GLY A 174 18.61 -16.41 16.02
N GLU A 175 19.53 -16.76 16.93
CA GLU A 175 19.98 -18.14 17.15
C GLU A 175 18.88 -19.18 17.47
N SER A 176 17.64 -18.75 17.72
CA SER A 176 16.44 -19.59 17.83
C SER A 176 15.68 -19.63 16.50
N ALA A 177 15.44 -20.84 15.98
CA ALA A 177 14.68 -21.12 14.76
C ALA A 177 13.19 -20.68 14.77
N GLN A 178 12.75 -19.90 15.75
CA GLN A 178 11.40 -19.37 15.80
C GLN A 178 11.25 -18.23 14.79
N ARG A 179 10.51 -18.53 13.71
CA ARG A 179 10.03 -17.53 12.76
C ARG A 179 8.77 -16.91 13.33
N PHE A 180 8.79 -15.59 13.52
CA PHE A 180 7.60 -14.85 13.92
C PHE A 180 6.92 -14.28 12.68
N ALA A 181 5.61 -14.48 12.56
CA ALA A 181 4.84 -13.84 11.52
C ALA A 181 4.41 -12.46 12.02
N ILE A 182 4.81 -11.43 11.30
CA ILE A 182 4.28 -10.08 11.48
C ILE A 182 3.03 -9.99 10.63
N CYS A 183 1.87 -10.12 11.27
CA CYS A 183 0.59 -9.92 10.64
C CYS A 183 0.37 -8.42 10.45
N CYS A 184 0.27 -7.98 9.21
CA CYS A 184 -0.12 -6.61 8.87
C CYS A 184 -1.60 -6.64 8.51
N SER A 185 -2.44 -6.16 9.44
CA SER A 185 -3.87 -5.96 9.18
C SER A 185 -4.13 -4.50 8.89
N GLN A 186 -4.68 -4.18 7.71
CA GLN A 186 -5.08 -2.84 7.34
C GLN A 186 -6.60 -2.72 7.32
N VAL A 187 -7.13 -1.68 7.97
CA VAL A 187 -8.55 -1.34 7.90
C VAL A 187 -8.76 -0.26 6.84
N PHE A 188 -9.76 -0.44 6.00
CA PHE A 188 -10.25 0.56 5.05
C PHE A 188 -11.76 0.64 5.22
N ASP A 189 -12.29 1.83 5.51
CA ASP A 189 -13.73 2.04 5.58
C ASP A 189 -14.28 2.60 4.27
N ALA A 190 -15.60 2.53 4.12
CA ALA A 190 -16.32 3.05 2.96
C ALA A 190 -16.06 4.54 2.68
N GLU A 191 -15.71 5.31 3.71
CA GLU A 191 -15.47 6.75 3.64
C GLU A 191 -14.02 7.07 3.23
N GLY A 192 -13.20 6.06 2.93
CA GLY A 192 -11.77 6.19 2.68
C GLY A 192 -11.00 6.73 3.89
N SER A 193 -11.64 6.81 5.04
CA SER A 193 -11.00 6.97 6.32
C SER A 193 -10.41 5.60 6.71
N GLY A 194 -9.61 5.57 7.78
CA GLY A 194 -9.28 4.26 8.35
C GLY A 194 -7.96 3.60 7.97
N LEU A 195 -7.14 4.14 7.04
CA LEU A 195 -5.82 3.58 6.70
C LEU A 195 -4.81 3.60 7.87
N GLU A 196 -5.03 2.69 8.80
CA GLU A 196 -4.23 2.36 9.95
C GLU A 196 -3.94 0.88 9.86
N PHE A 197 -2.74 0.49 10.25
CA PHE A 197 -2.42 -0.91 10.35
C PHE A 197 -2.10 -1.33 11.77
N VAL A 198 -2.35 -2.61 12.01
CA VAL A 198 -1.89 -3.34 13.18
C VAL A 198 -0.74 -4.22 12.73
N ALA A 199 0.40 -4.08 13.40
CA ALA A 199 1.42 -5.11 13.36
C ALA A 199 1.31 -5.97 14.63
N TYR A 200 1.23 -7.28 14.43
CA TYR A 200 1.18 -8.25 15.52
C TYR A 200 2.24 -9.31 15.28
N GLU A 201 3.12 -9.49 16.25
CA GLU A 201 4.07 -10.61 16.26
C GLU A 201 3.35 -11.85 16.79
N ALA A 202 3.26 -12.87 15.93
CA ALA A 202 2.62 -14.14 16.24
C ALA A 202 3.67 -15.24 16.44
N ASP A 203 3.73 -15.77 17.66
CA ASP A 203 4.65 -16.85 18.05
C ASP A 203 4.07 -18.23 17.75
N GLY A 204 4.89 -19.15 17.22
CA GLY A 204 4.48 -20.54 16.98
C GLY A 204 3.36 -20.66 15.95
N VAL A 205 3.38 -19.84 14.90
CA VAL A 205 2.47 -19.97 13.75
C VAL A 205 2.65 -21.30 13.05
N HIS A 206 1.56 -21.85 12.49
CA HIS A 206 1.63 -23.07 11.70
C HIS A 206 2.21 -22.74 10.32
N MET A 207 3.29 -23.42 9.94
CA MET A 207 3.89 -23.26 8.62
C MET A 207 3.41 -24.37 7.69
N PHE A 208 2.84 -24.02 6.54
CA PHE A 208 2.60 -24.95 5.44
C PHE A 208 3.42 -24.49 4.23
N GLY A 209 4.47 -25.25 3.90
CA GLY A 209 5.48 -24.81 2.94
C GLY A 209 6.15 -23.51 3.40
N LYS A 210 5.95 -22.43 2.63
CA LYS A 210 6.47 -21.08 2.96
C LYS A 210 5.42 -20.16 3.59
N ASN A 211 4.17 -20.62 3.71
CA ASN A 211 3.06 -19.79 4.15
C ASN A 211 2.80 -19.98 5.66
N PRO A 212 2.78 -18.90 6.45
CA PRO A 212 2.33 -18.95 7.84
C PRO A 212 0.80 -18.90 7.93
N TYR A 213 0.26 -19.61 8.92
CA TYR A 213 -1.16 -19.62 9.27
C TYR A 213 -1.30 -19.36 10.75
N LEU A 214 -2.22 -18.46 11.10
CA LEU A 214 -2.48 -18.10 12.48
C LEU A 214 -3.32 -19.18 13.16
N ARG A 215 -3.07 -19.39 14.46
CA ARG A 215 -4.01 -20.11 15.32
C ARG A 215 -5.24 -19.25 15.59
N ARG A 216 -6.31 -19.89 16.05
CA ARG A 216 -7.56 -19.24 16.45
C ARG A 216 -7.37 -18.06 17.40
N ASP A 217 -6.57 -18.23 18.46
CA ASP A 217 -6.29 -17.17 19.44
C ASP A 217 -5.52 -15.97 18.85
N GLN A 218 -4.68 -16.24 17.85
CA GLN A 218 -3.88 -15.21 17.18
C GLN A 218 -4.73 -14.42 16.19
N MET A 219 -5.57 -15.12 15.40
CA MET A 219 -6.48 -14.47 14.47
C MET A 219 -7.52 -13.61 15.22
N LEU A 220 -8.05 -14.11 16.34
CA LEU A 220 -8.92 -13.33 17.25
C LEU A 220 -8.27 -12.00 17.66
N LYS A 221 -7.01 -12.02 18.08
CA LYS A 221 -6.27 -10.80 18.48
C LYS A 221 -6.09 -9.82 17.32
N VAL A 222 -5.77 -10.32 16.13
CA VAL A 222 -5.61 -9.48 14.91
C VAL A 222 -6.93 -8.79 14.57
N MET A 223 -8.03 -9.54 14.57
CA MET A 223 -9.35 -9.01 14.24
C MET A 223 -9.86 -8.04 15.29
N ALA A 224 -9.72 -8.35 16.59
CA ALA A 224 -10.12 -7.46 17.68
C ALA A 224 -9.38 -6.11 17.63
N ARG A 225 -8.08 -6.10 17.31
CA ARG A 225 -7.31 -4.86 17.13
C ARG A 225 -7.74 -4.07 15.90
N SER A 226 -8.08 -4.77 14.81
CA SER A 226 -8.59 -4.15 13.58
C SER A 226 -9.95 -3.48 13.84
N LEU A 227 -10.83 -4.14 14.60
CA LEU A 227 -12.10 -3.58 15.02
C LEU A 227 -11.92 -2.34 15.91
N ALA A 228 -10.99 -2.39 16.87
CA ALA A 228 -10.70 -1.23 17.72
C ALA A 228 -10.23 0.00 16.91
N ILE A 229 -9.47 -0.19 15.83
CA ILE A 229 -9.11 0.90 14.90
C ILE A 229 -10.35 1.50 14.26
N TYR A 230 -11.24 0.67 13.74
CA TYR A 230 -12.48 1.12 13.11
C TYR A 230 -13.34 1.92 14.09
N GLN A 231 -13.61 1.35 15.27
CA GLN A 231 -14.48 1.95 16.29
C GLN A 231 -13.95 3.30 16.78
N ARG A 232 -12.63 3.46 16.95
CA ARG A 232 -12.03 4.75 17.34
C ARG A 232 -12.36 5.89 16.36
N LYS A 233 -12.58 5.57 15.09
CA LYS A 233 -12.92 6.55 14.04
C LYS A 233 -14.42 6.77 13.90
N HIS A 234 -15.22 5.79 14.31
CA HIS A 234 -16.67 5.80 14.19
C HIS A 234 -17.36 6.00 15.55
N SER A 235 -16.76 6.79 16.44
CA SER A 235 -17.33 7.13 17.76
C SER A 235 -17.74 5.92 18.62
N GLY A 236 -17.07 4.78 18.44
CA GLY A 236 -17.35 3.52 19.13
C GLY A 236 -18.23 2.54 18.36
N ASP A 237 -18.86 2.97 17.26
CA ASP A 237 -19.76 2.12 16.48
C ASP A 237 -18.98 1.00 15.78
N PRO A 238 -19.42 -0.28 15.90
CA PRO A 238 -18.82 -1.38 15.16
C PRO A 238 -19.25 -1.33 13.69
N PRO A 239 -18.45 -1.90 12.77
CA PRO A 239 -18.85 -2.08 11.39
C PRO A 239 -19.98 -3.12 11.33
N ARG A 240 -20.94 -2.89 10.43
CA ARG A 240 -22.04 -3.83 10.15
C ARG A 240 -21.58 -4.97 9.27
N ARG A 241 -20.71 -4.67 8.30
CA ARG A 241 -20.18 -5.63 7.34
C ARG A 241 -18.66 -5.62 7.35
N ILE A 242 -18.07 -6.80 7.31
CA ILE A 242 -16.61 -6.98 7.32
C ILE A 242 -16.21 -7.88 6.15
N VAL A 243 -15.22 -7.41 5.38
CA VAL A 243 -14.62 -8.17 4.28
C VAL A 243 -13.14 -8.33 4.54
N VAL A 244 -12.64 -9.57 4.64
CA VAL A 244 -11.24 -9.87 4.91
C VAL A 244 -10.57 -10.44 3.67
N HIS A 245 -9.57 -9.75 3.14
CA HIS A 245 -8.70 -10.21 2.07
C HIS A 245 -7.41 -10.83 2.63
N LYS A 246 -7.06 -12.02 2.15
CA LYS A 246 -5.78 -12.70 2.45
C LYS A 246 -5.13 -13.14 1.14
N ASN A 247 -3.80 -13.18 1.09
CA ASN A 247 -3.05 -13.71 -0.08
C ASN A 247 -2.82 -15.23 -0.03
N THR A 248 -3.17 -15.87 1.08
CA THR A 248 -3.16 -17.32 1.31
C THR A 248 -4.58 -17.77 1.67
N GLU A 249 -4.85 -19.06 1.53
CA GLU A 249 -6.16 -19.65 1.91
C GLU A 249 -6.44 -19.43 3.41
N PHE A 250 -7.71 -19.44 3.80
CA PHE A 250 -8.10 -19.45 5.21
C PHE A 250 -8.15 -20.89 5.74
N ARG A 251 -7.52 -21.14 6.88
CA ARG A 251 -7.66 -22.41 7.64
C ARG A 251 -8.81 -22.33 8.63
N SER A 252 -9.32 -23.49 9.05
CA SER A 252 -10.43 -23.59 10.02
C SER A 252 -10.21 -22.72 11.26
N ASP A 253 -9.02 -22.80 11.85
CA ASP A 253 -8.66 -22.06 13.06
C ASP A 253 -8.71 -20.54 12.84
N GLU A 254 -8.29 -20.09 11.66
CA GLU A 254 -8.35 -18.67 11.29
C GLU A 254 -9.81 -18.24 11.10
N VAL A 255 -10.62 -19.03 10.40
CA VAL A 255 -12.04 -18.75 10.22
C VAL A 255 -12.74 -18.63 11.57
N GLU A 256 -12.56 -19.61 12.46
CA GLU A 256 -13.12 -19.58 13.81
C GLU A 256 -12.65 -18.36 14.61
N GLY A 257 -11.37 -18.01 14.52
CA GLY A 257 -10.82 -16.83 15.20
C GLY A 257 -11.40 -15.51 14.70
N VAL A 258 -11.77 -15.43 13.42
CA VAL A 258 -12.48 -14.25 12.88
C VAL A 258 -13.90 -14.17 13.45
N PHE A 259 -14.64 -15.27 13.46
CA PHE A 259 -16.01 -15.29 13.99
C PHE A 259 -16.06 -15.03 15.50
N ASP A 260 -15.09 -15.54 16.27
CA ASP A 260 -14.96 -15.23 17.71
C ASP A 260 -14.74 -13.73 17.99
N ALA A 261 -14.05 -13.03 17.08
CA ALA A 261 -13.76 -11.61 17.23
C ALA A 261 -14.97 -10.74 16.89
N LEU A 262 -15.92 -11.27 16.13
CA LEU A 262 -16.98 -10.50 15.47
C LEU A 262 -18.37 -11.11 15.69
N PRO A 263 -18.78 -11.37 16.95
CA PRO A 263 -20.05 -12.05 17.23
C PRO A 263 -21.29 -11.24 16.81
N ASN A 264 -21.14 -9.93 16.65
CA ASN A 264 -22.23 -8.99 16.36
C ASN A 264 -22.16 -8.37 14.96
N ALA A 265 -21.29 -8.86 14.07
CA ALA A 265 -21.25 -8.37 12.70
C ALA A 265 -22.41 -8.99 11.91
N ASP A 266 -23.15 -8.16 11.17
CA ASP A 266 -24.29 -8.62 10.37
C ASP A 266 -23.84 -9.51 9.20
N SER A 267 -22.65 -9.21 8.66
CA SER A 267 -22.08 -9.96 7.54
C SER A 267 -20.55 -10.01 7.62
N ILE A 268 -20.00 -11.22 7.47
CA ILE A 268 -18.56 -11.48 7.41
C ILE A 268 -18.24 -12.23 6.11
N GLU A 269 -17.33 -11.68 5.32
CA GLU A 269 -16.85 -12.26 4.06
C GLU A 269 -15.34 -12.52 4.18
N LEU A 270 -14.92 -13.78 4.04
CA LEU A 270 -13.50 -14.19 4.09
C LEU A 270 -13.05 -14.62 2.71
N VAL A 271 -12.10 -13.89 2.14
CA VAL A 271 -11.77 -13.98 0.71
C VAL A 271 -10.28 -14.18 0.53
N HIS A 272 -9.91 -15.34 -0.01
CA HIS A 272 -8.57 -15.57 -0.50
C HIS A 272 -8.44 -15.01 -1.92
N VAL A 273 -7.49 -14.08 -2.09
CA VAL A 273 -7.19 -13.43 -3.37
C VAL A 273 -5.89 -14.01 -3.91
N GLN A 274 -6.00 -14.88 -4.92
CA GLN A 274 -4.87 -15.56 -5.54
C GLN A 274 -4.50 -14.91 -6.88
N GLN A 275 -3.24 -14.50 -7.03
CA GLN A 275 -2.75 -13.88 -8.27
C GLN A 275 -2.45 -14.89 -9.37
N SER A 276 -1.79 -16.01 -9.02
CA SER A 276 -1.35 -17.01 -9.98
C SER A 276 -2.32 -18.18 -9.98
N CYS A 277 -3.27 -18.16 -10.91
CA CYS A 277 -4.32 -19.16 -11.07
C CYS A 277 -4.17 -20.00 -12.35
N GLY A 278 -3.24 -19.66 -13.24
CA GLY A 278 -3.00 -20.35 -14.50
C GLY A 278 -3.98 -20.01 -15.62
N TRP A 279 -5.01 -19.19 -15.35
CA TRP A 279 -6.04 -18.83 -16.31
C TRP A 279 -5.63 -17.64 -17.18
N ARG A 280 -6.11 -17.62 -18.42
CA ARG A 280 -6.03 -16.46 -19.33
C ARG A 280 -7.33 -16.31 -20.08
N GLY A 281 -7.70 -15.05 -20.35
CA GLY A 281 -8.92 -14.70 -21.06
C GLY A 281 -8.60 -14.06 -22.40
N VAL A 282 -9.35 -14.43 -23.42
CA VAL A 282 -9.32 -13.77 -24.74
C VAL A 282 -10.74 -13.36 -25.08
N LEU A 283 -10.93 -12.05 -25.32
CA LEU A 283 -12.21 -11.54 -25.79
C LEU A 283 -12.39 -11.90 -27.27
N ILE A 284 -13.51 -12.53 -27.61
CA ILE A 284 -13.86 -12.88 -29.00
C ILE A 284 -14.88 -11.85 -29.51
N ALA A 285 -14.43 -10.95 -30.39
CA ALA A 285 -15.24 -9.83 -30.90
C ALA A 285 -16.19 -10.23 -32.05
N GLY A 286 -16.12 -11.49 -32.49
CA GLY A 286 -16.91 -12.08 -33.55
C GLY A 286 -16.39 -13.49 -33.85
N PRO A 287 -17.10 -14.29 -34.67
CA PRO A 287 -16.70 -15.66 -34.97
C PRO A 287 -15.24 -15.74 -35.43
N GLN A 288 -14.42 -16.50 -34.70
CA GLN A 288 -12.98 -16.68 -34.94
C GLN A 288 -12.16 -15.38 -35.02
N ARG A 289 -12.66 -14.28 -34.45
CA ARG A 289 -12.00 -12.97 -34.46
C ARG A 289 -11.65 -12.55 -33.03
N PRO A 290 -10.47 -12.96 -32.52
CA PRO A 290 -10.00 -12.49 -31.23
C PRO A 290 -9.81 -10.97 -31.27
N HIS A 291 -10.18 -10.32 -30.17
CA HIS A 291 -9.95 -8.90 -30.01
C HIS A 291 -8.44 -8.62 -29.87
N GLY A 292 -7.97 -7.50 -30.41
CA GLY A 292 -6.55 -7.11 -30.33
C GLY A 292 -6.08 -6.63 -28.95
N TYR A 293 -6.97 -6.68 -27.95
CA TYR A 293 -6.72 -6.25 -26.57
C TYR A 293 -7.20 -7.33 -25.60
N PRO A 294 -6.69 -7.35 -24.36
CA PRO A 294 -7.19 -8.20 -23.29
C PRO A 294 -8.70 -8.08 -23.07
N CYS A 295 -9.25 -9.02 -22.29
CA CYS A 295 -10.59 -8.89 -21.73
C CYS A 295 -10.78 -7.51 -21.05
N GLN A 296 -12.02 -7.05 -21.03
CA GLN A 296 -12.34 -5.77 -20.39
C GLN A 296 -12.01 -5.85 -18.90
N ARG A 297 -11.46 -4.78 -18.34
CA ARG A 297 -11.26 -4.71 -16.90
C ARG A 297 -12.62 -4.82 -16.20
N GLY A 298 -12.70 -5.71 -15.22
CA GLY A 298 -13.92 -6.03 -14.49
C GLY A 298 -14.71 -7.20 -15.07
N THR A 299 -14.25 -7.83 -16.15
CA THR A 299 -14.80 -9.13 -16.56
C THR A 299 -14.67 -10.13 -15.41
N THR A 300 -15.77 -10.80 -15.10
CA THR A 300 -15.85 -11.88 -14.12
C THR A 300 -16.23 -13.18 -14.79
N PHE A 301 -15.73 -14.29 -14.27
CA PHE A 301 -16.15 -15.63 -14.67
C PHE A 301 -16.27 -16.50 -13.43
N GLN A 302 -17.49 -16.85 -13.05
CA GLN A 302 -17.74 -17.70 -11.89
C GLN A 302 -17.42 -19.16 -12.24
N LEU A 303 -16.48 -19.76 -11.50
CA LEU A 303 -16.09 -21.16 -11.66
C LEU A 303 -16.99 -22.10 -10.86
N GLY A 304 -17.50 -21.62 -9.73
CA GLY A 304 -18.35 -22.39 -8.82
C GLY A 304 -19.07 -21.51 -7.80
N PRO A 305 -19.76 -22.11 -6.81
CA PRO A 305 -20.55 -21.35 -5.84
C PRO A 305 -19.73 -20.39 -4.98
N HIS A 306 -18.43 -20.64 -4.81
CA HIS A 306 -17.53 -19.87 -3.93
C HIS A 306 -16.28 -19.35 -4.64
N GLU A 307 -16.19 -19.52 -5.97
CA GLU A 307 -14.97 -19.23 -6.72
C GLU A 307 -15.27 -18.45 -8.00
N ALA A 308 -14.52 -17.37 -8.22
CA ALA A 308 -14.62 -16.57 -9.43
C ALA A 308 -13.26 -16.07 -9.91
N LEU A 309 -13.10 -15.98 -11.22
CA LEU A 309 -12.01 -15.26 -11.87
C LEU A 309 -12.41 -13.81 -12.07
N LEU A 310 -11.56 -12.87 -11.67
CA LEU A 310 -11.77 -11.44 -11.84
C LEU A 310 -10.59 -10.80 -12.59
N TRP A 311 -10.85 -10.25 -13.77
CA TRP A 311 -9.87 -9.46 -14.52
C TRP A 311 -9.76 -8.04 -13.96
N THR A 312 -8.91 -7.84 -12.96
CA THR A 312 -8.62 -6.50 -12.40
C THR A 312 -7.72 -5.66 -13.30
N GLN A 313 -6.98 -6.31 -14.20
CA GLN A 313 -6.22 -5.69 -15.28
C GLN A 313 -6.90 -6.05 -16.61
N GLY A 314 -6.95 -5.10 -17.53
CA GLY A 314 -7.59 -5.34 -18.82
C GLY A 314 -7.82 -4.07 -19.61
N ASN A 315 -8.57 -4.21 -20.69
CA ASN A 315 -8.91 -3.10 -21.57
C ASN A 315 -9.79 -2.06 -20.84
N LEU A 316 -9.50 -0.78 -21.03
CA LEU A 316 -10.14 0.38 -20.41
C LEU A 316 -10.63 1.43 -21.44
N PRO A 317 -11.67 1.12 -22.24
CA PRO A 317 -12.21 2.11 -23.18
C PRO A 317 -12.72 3.39 -22.51
N ALA A 318 -13.30 3.27 -21.32
CA ALA A 318 -13.82 4.40 -20.55
C ALA A 318 -12.74 5.45 -20.20
N VAL A 319 -11.51 5.00 -19.98
CA VAL A 319 -10.38 5.87 -19.61
C VAL A 319 -9.76 6.53 -20.86
N ALA A 320 -9.83 5.88 -22.02
CA ALA A 320 -9.24 6.36 -23.27
C ALA A 320 -10.28 6.88 -24.28
N LYS A 321 -11.36 7.50 -23.79
CA LYS A 321 -12.39 8.16 -24.60
C LYS A 321 -13.00 7.25 -25.68
N GLY A 322 -13.30 6.01 -25.30
CA GLY A 322 -13.91 5.00 -26.17
C GLY A 322 -12.93 4.21 -27.03
N LYS A 323 -11.63 4.54 -27.02
CA LYS A 323 -10.60 3.73 -27.68
C LYS A 323 -10.06 2.68 -26.73
N ASP A 324 -9.64 1.54 -27.27
CA ASP A 324 -8.98 0.53 -26.47
C ASP A 324 -7.69 1.05 -25.83
N TYR A 325 -7.48 0.68 -24.57
CA TYR A 325 -6.32 1.07 -23.80
C TYR A 325 -6.03 0.05 -22.72
N TYR A 326 -4.77 -0.39 -22.65
CA TYR A 326 -4.30 -1.32 -21.63
C TYR A 326 -3.09 -0.70 -20.93
N LYS A 327 -3.20 -0.48 -19.61
CA LYS A 327 -2.21 0.25 -18.79
C LYS A 327 -0.83 -0.40 -18.89
N GLU A 328 -0.78 -1.73 -18.86
CA GLU A 328 0.45 -2.53 -18.88
C GLU A 328 1.05 -2.69 -20.30
N GLY A 329 0.35 -2.26 -21.34
CA GLY A 329 0.84 -2.24 -22.72
C GLY A 329 0.79 -3.61 -23.40
N LYS A 330 1.81 -4.47 -23.19
CA LYS A 330 1.93 -5.77 -23.87
C LYS A 330 1.60 -6.93 -22.93
N GLY A 331 0.99 -7.98 -23.48
CA GLY A 331 0.72 -9.24 -22.78
C GLY A 331 -0.76 -9.48 -22.48
N THR A 332 -1.09 -10.72 -22.14
CA THR A 332 -2.44 -11.14 -21.74
C THR A 332 -2.47 -11.25 -20.21
N PRO A 333 -3.24 -10.39 -19.51
CA PRO A 333 -3.34 -10.43 -18.06
C PRO A 333 -4.00 -11.73 -17.59
N GLU A 334 -3.49 -12.23 -16.48
CA GLU A 334 -4.08 -13.31 -15.71
C GLU A 334 -5.07 -12.71 -14.68
N PRO A 335 -6.29 -13.26 -14.59
CA PRO A 335 -7.26 -12.80 -13.59
C PRO A 335 -6.79 -13.12 -12.17
N LEU A 336 -7.36 -12.43 -11.18
CA LEU A 336 -7.33 -12.89 -9.80
C LEU A 336 -8.33 -14.03 -9.65
N LEU A 337 -7.93 -15.12 -8.98
CA LEU A 337 -8.86 -16.11 -8.48
C LEU A 337 -9.30 -15.69 -7.08
N LEU A 338 -10.61 -15.47 -6.91
CA LEU A 338 -11.22 -15.14 -5.63
C LEU A 338 -11.91 -16.39 -5.10
N VAL A 339 -11.50 -16.84 -3.92
CA VAL A 339 -12.07 -18.00 -3.23
C VAL A 339 -12.68 -17.54 -1.91
N ARG A 340 -14.00 -17.72 -1.78
CA ARG A 340 -14.74 -17.39 -0.56
C ARG A 340 -14.68 -18.56 0.43
N HIS A 341 -14.13 -18.31 1.61
CA HIS A 341 -14.07 -19.28 2.71
C HIS A 341 -15.21 -19.10 3.73
N ALA A 342 -15.80 -17.91 3.82
CA ALA A 342 -17.01 -17.65 4.60
C ALA A 342 -17.75 -16.43 4.03
N GLY A 343 -19.06 -16.36 4.27
CA GLY A 343 -19.95 -15.33 3.74
C GLY A 343 -21.05 -15.90 2.86
N LEU A 344 -22.17 -15.17 2.77
CA LEU A 344 -23.39 -15.60 2.05
C LEU A 344 -23.84 -14.60 0.98
N GLY A 345 -23.11 -13.50 0.76
CA GLY A 345 -23.47 -12.49 -0.24
C GLY A 345 -23.32 -12.98 -1.68
N ALA A 346 -23.76 -12.20 -2.68
CA ALA A 346 -23.51 -12.55 -4.08
C ALA A 346 -22.00 -12.50 -4.38
N ILE A 347 -21.49 -13.42 -5.23
CA ILE A 347 -20.07 -13.40 -5.62
C ILE A 347 -19.74 -12.15 -6.46
N ASP A 348 -20.74 -11.61 -7.16
CA ASP A 348 -20.62 -10.40 -7.96
C ASP A 348 -20.35 -9.16 -7.11
N ASP A 349 -20.95 -9.08 -5.91
CA ASP A 349 -20.68 -7.99 -4.97
C ASP A 349 -19.22 -8.02 -4.52
N LEU A 350 -18.73 -9.20 -4.14
CA LEU A 350 -17.34 -9.43 -3.76
C LEU A 350 -16.38 -9.08 -4.90
N CYS A 351 -16.71 -9.47 -6.13
CA CYS A 351 -15.92 -9.11 -7.31
C CYS A 351 -15.90 -7.59 -7.54
N ARG A 352 -17.06 -6.92 -7.44
CA ARG A 352 -17.21 -5.47 -7.61
C ARG A 352 -16.39 -4.71 -6.58
N GLU A 353 -16.49 -5.09 -5.30
CA GLU A 353 -15.75 -4.48 -4.19
C GLU A 353 -14.25 -4.67 -4.34
N THR A 354 -13.80 -5.91 -4.63
CA THR A 354 -12.39 -6.21 -4.89
C THR A 354 -11.86 -5.37 -6.04
N LEU A 355 -12.62 -5.26 -7.13
CA LEU A 355 -12.27 -4.45 -8.30
C LEU A 355 -12.22 -2.95 -7.97
N ALA A 356 -13.10 -2.47 -7.10
CA ALA A 356 -13.14 -1.08 -6.67
C ALA A 356 -11.90 -0.75 -5.83
N LEU A 357 -11.56 -1.61 -4.87
CA LEU A 357 -10.38 -1.45 -4.01
C LEU A 357 -9.05 -1.43 -4.77
N THR A 358 -8.99 -1.95 -6.01
CA THR A 358 -7.76 -1.80 -6.81
C THR A 358 -7.54 -0.38 -7.35
N LYS A 359 -8.51 0.52 -7.21
CA LYS A 359 -8.39 1.95 -7.55
C LYS A 359 -7.94 2.82 -6.36
N MET A 360 -7.73 2.22 -5.19
CA MET A 360 -7.51 2.94 -3.94
C MET A 360 -6.04 3.06 -3.53
N ASP A 361 -5.10 2.85 -4.45
CA ASP A 361 -3.68 3.13 -4.18
C ASP A 361 -3.36 4.62 -4.30
N TRP A 362 -3.29 5.29 -3.15
CA TRP A 362 -2.90 6.69 -3.03
C TRP A 362 -1.39 6.96 -3.27
N ASN A 363 -0.58 5.93 -3.59
CA ASN A 363 0.82 6.09 -3.97
C ASN A 363 1.03 6.19 -5.49
N ASN A 364 -0.02 5.97 -6.29
CA ASN A 364 0.06 5.91 -7.74
C ASN A 364 -0.92 6.89 -8.39
N ASP A 365 -0.55 7.41 -9.56
CA ASP A 365 -1.42 8.23 -10.42
C ASP A 365 -2.03 7.41 -11.58
N GLY A 366 -1.88 6.08 -11.53
CA GLY A 366 -2.47 5.14 -12.48
C GLY A 366 -3.96 4.90 -12.23
N PRO A 367 -4.70 4.40 -13.24
CA PRO A 367 -6.15 4.21 -13.13
C PRO A 367 -6.58 3.06 -12.21
N TYR A 368 -5.66 2.14 -11.88
CA TYR A 368 -5.86 0.98 -11.01
C TYR A 368 -4.52 0.29 -10.74
N ASP A 369 -4.47 -0.58 -9.74
CA ASP A 369 -3.47 -1.65 -9.60
C ASP A 369 -4.09 -3.04 -9.82
N ARG A 370 -3.23 -4.08 -9.88
CA ARG A 370 -3.67 -5.47 -10.03
C ARG A 370 -4.37 -5.97 -8.77
N LEU A 371 -3.75 -5.77 -7.62
CA LEU A 371 -4.28 -6.21 -6.33
C LEU A 371 -5.18 -5.14 -5.69
N PRO A 372 -6.17 -5.52 -4.87
CA PRO A 372 -6.89 -4.57 -4.04
C PRO A 372 -5.93 -3.90 -3.04
N VAL A 373 -6.19 -2.64 -2.71
CA VAL A 373 -5.35 -1.84 -1.81
C VAL A 373 -5.09 -2.54 -0.46
N THR A 374 -6.08 -3.28 0.03
CA THR A 374 -6.01 -4.09 1.26
C THR A 374 -4.80 -5.03 1.27
N LEU A 375 -4.47 -5.64 0.12
CA LEU A 375 -3.32 -6.55 0.02
C LEU A 375 -2.04 -5.84 -0.41
N ASN A 376 -2.14 -4.82 -1.28
CA ASN A 376 -0.97 -4.06 -1.75
C ASN A 376 -0.26 -3.36 -0.57
N PHE A 377 -1.03 -2.69 0.29
CA PHE A 377 -0.48 -2.03 1.46
C PHE A 377 -0.08 -3.02 2.55
N ALA A 378 -0.84 -4.09 2.81
CA ALA A 378 -0.43 -5.11 3.78
C ALA A 378 0.95 -5.71 3.44
N GLY A 379 1.22 -6.02 2.17
CA GLY A 379 2.53 -6.53 1.73
C GLY A 379 3.66 -5.50 1.78
N THR A 380 3.37 -4.23 1.43
CA THR A 380 4.34 -3.14 1.57
C THR A 380 4.73 -2.93 3.04
N LEU A 381 3.74 -2.93 3.93
CA LEU A 381 3.94 -2.81 5.36
C LEU A 381 4.73 -3.99 5.92
N ALA A 382 4.40 -5.22 5.53
CA ALA A 382 5.15 -6.41 5.92
C ALA A 382 6.66 -6.27 5.58
N THR A 383 6.97 -5.70 4.42
CA THR A 383 8.36 -5.48 3.97
C THR A 383 9.10 -4.39 4.76
N ILE A 384 8.41 -3.35 5.23
CA ILE A 384 9.02 -2.27 6.02
C ILE A 384 9.13 -2.69 7.50
N VAL A 385 8.05 -3.26 8.04
CA VAL A 385 7.94 -3.59 9.47
C VAL A 385 8.94 -4.65 9.89
N LYS A 386 9.31 -5.61 9.03
CA LYS A 386 10.39 -6.58 9.33
C LYS A 386 11.73 -5.91 9.68
N ARG A 387 11.93 -4.65 9.26
CA ARG A 387 13.15 -3.86 9.49
C ARG A 387 13.06 -2.93 10.69
N MET A 388 11.90 -2.85 11.36
CA MET A 388 11.78 -2.02 12.56
C MET A 388 12.63 -2.60 13.69
N PRO A 389 13.50 -1.80 14.34
CA PRO A 389 14.32 -2.25 15.47
C PRO A 389 13.48 -2.70 16.65
N LYS A 390 12.38 -1.97 16.91
CA LYS A 390 11.36 -2.29 17.91
C LYS A 390 10.00 -2.04 17.29
N LEU A 391 9.19 -3.09 17.19
CA LEU A 391 7.80 -2.97 16.81
C LEU A 391 6.98 -2.73 18.09
N GLN A 392 6.38 -1.55 18.22
CA GLN A 392 5.46 -1.34 19.33
C GLN A 392 4.08 -1.88 18.96
N PRO A 393 3.35 -2.51 19.90
CA PRO A 393 2.05 -3.11 19.65
C PRO A 393 0.92 -2.06 19.62
N HIS A 394 1.14 -0.93 18.95
CA HIS A 394 0.12 0.10 18.73
C HIS A 394 -0.18 0.22 17.23
N SER A 395 -1.30 0.89 16.91
CA SER A 395 -1.64 1.15 15.52
C SER A 395 -0.76 2.27 14.94
N TYR A 396 -0.42 2.15 13.67
CA TYR A 396 0.34 3.15 12.94
C TYR A 396 -0.48 3.63 11.72
N PRO A 397 -0.54 4.94 11.47
CA PRO A 397 -1.11 5.46 10.22
C PRO A 397 -0.31 4.99 9.01
N VAL A 398 -0.99 4.45 8.00
CA VAL A 398 -0.37 3.92 6.77
C VAL A 398 0.42 5.00 6.03
N ARG A 399 0.02 6.26 6.14
CA ARG A 399 0.73 7.42 5.57
C ARG A 399 2.20 7.53 5.98
N LEU A 400 2.59 6.95 7.12
CA LEU A 400 4.00 6.92 7.57
C LEU A 400 4.86 5.97 6.70
N PHE A 401 4.23 5.03 6.01
CA PHE A 401 4.88 3.95 5.27
C PHE A 401 4.73 4.08 3.75
N MET A 402 3.78 4.89 3.30
CA MET A 402 3.57 5.23 1.89
C MET A 402 4.78 5.85 1.20
#